data_AF-A0A8C4RSS8-F1
#
_entry.id   AF-A0A8C4RSS8-F1
#
_cell.length_a   1.000
_cell.length_b   1.000
_cell.length_c   1.000
_cell.angle_alpha   90.00
_cell.angle_beta   90.00
_cell.angle_gamma   90.00
#
_symmetry.space_group_name_H-M   'P 1'
#
loop_
_entity.id
_entity.type
_entity.pdbx_description
1 polymer ?
#
loop_
_entity_poly.entity_id
_entity_poly.type
_entity_poly.pdbx_seq_one_letter_code
_entity_poly.pdbx_strand_id
1 'polypeptide(L)'
;MVIGPSAKMEAKCILPKITVQPTRGLVDEMFYIAVSNLSPHQEVTIRSFLQSDDKDFWHAYAYYVSDNSGVVNVAEDNSLGGSYAGREPTGLIWSLKPVPGGRTALRLRKTEIFTPFVINISVYKGHIKGDFKEETALACAVMERWYVTPGVSRIEVRENGIYGTLFLPPGTGPFPGLLDLWGGGGGLVEYRSALLASHGYATLALEYLSSKTDFSKIGEKYFEAAFGYLESHPQVSREHVGIFGLCFGASVTLSVAANENKINPKCLVCVSGTHVIRIGESIDKAFADLKLNEKNTRLDENNHVIWRELVLPIPTDSNKKVNLGNLKCPLLLIAGDDDQNWPTPESAEDIEKMMKEAGNGHLLTKIIYPKAGHLIEPPYSPHIRFSNFVDLHTRKKVIALWGGEAKEHAFAQEDSWKKILDFLDLHLYSSNTVLS
;
A
#
# COMPACT_ATOMS: atom_id res chain seq x y z
N MET A 1 51.97 -26.23 51.35
CA MET A 1 50.82 -25.74 50.56
C MET A 1 51.31 -25.45 49.16
N VAL A 2 51.04 -26.34 48.22
CA VAL A 2 51.31 -26.09 46.79
C VAL A 2 50.00 -25.56 46.21
N ILE A 3 50.02 -24.29 45.81
CA ILE A 3 48.87 -23.62 45.19
C ILE A 3 48.87 -24.05 43.73
N GLY A 4 47.87 -24.84 43.33
CA GLY A 4 47.70 -25.27 41.95
C GLY A 4 47.34 -24.11 41.02
N PRO A 5 47.66 -24.19 39.71
CA PRO A 5 47.30 -23.15 38.76
C PRO A 5 45.78 -23.09 38.60
N SER A 6 45.22 -21.91 38.84
CA SER A 6 43.83 -21.55 38.52
C SER A 6 43.63 -21.73 37.02
N ALA A 7 42.81 -22.71 36.64
CA ALA A 7 42.32 -22.87 35.28
C ALA A 7 41.43 -21.66 34.95
N LYS A 8 41.96 -20.70 34.18
CA LYS A 8 41.13 -19.71 33.51
C LYS A 8 40.18 -20.48 32.60
N MET A 9 38.89 -20.52 32.94
CA MET A 9 37.85 -20.87 31.98
C MET A 9 37.98 -19.89 30.82
N GLU A 10 38.40 -20.39 29.65
CA GLU A 10 38.22 -19.67 28.40
C GLU A 10 36.72 -19.43 28.24
N ALA A 11 36.30 -18.17 28.35
CA ALA A 11 34.94 -17.78 28.05
C ALA A 11 34.68 -18.17 26.60
N LYS A 12 33.81 -19.16 26.39
CA LYS A 12 33.41 -19.63 25.07
C LYS A 12 32.85 -18.41 24.33
N CYS A 13 33.59 -17.91 23.33
CA CYS A 13 33.16 -16.76 22.54
C CYS A 13 31.97 -17.20 21.69
N ILE A 14 30.75 -16.97 22.18
CA ILE A 14 29.54 -17.25 21.43
C ILE A 14 29.31 -16.05 20.50
N LEU A 15 29.30 -16.31 19.20
CA LEU A 15 29.09 -15.26 18.21
C LEU A 15 27.64 -14.76 18.26
N PRO A 16 27.43 -13.43 18.09
CA PRO A 16 26.10 -12.86 17.94
C PRO A 16 25.30 -13.57 16.86
N LYS A 17 24.00 -13.77 17.09
CA LYS A 17 23.10 -14.47 16.17
C LYS A 17 21.82 -13.67 16.00
N ILE A 18 21.45 -13.43 14.75
CA ILE A 18 20.15 -12.85 14.37
C ILE A 18 19.16 -13.98 14.11
N THR A 19 17.98 -13.89 14.69
CA THR A 19 16.83 -14.74 14.39
C THR A 19 15.78 -13.89 13.70
N VAL A 20 15.32 -14.32 12.52
CA VAL A 20 14.18 -13.74 11.82
C VAL A 20 13.14 -14.83 11.58
N GLN A 21 11.87 -14.57 11.91
CA GLN A 21 10.78 -15.52 11.73
C GLN A 21 9.48 -14.83 11.29
N PRO A 22 8.82 -15.30 10.21
CA PRO A 22 9.33 -16.27 9.25
C PRO A 22 10.49 -15.69 8.42
N THR A 23 11.40 -16.54 7.94
CA THR A 23 12.47 -16.09 7.01
C THR A 23 11.96 -15.86 5.60
N ARG A 24 10.84 -16.47 5.23
CA ARG A 24 10.13 -16.27 3.97
C ARG A 24 8.64 -16.09 4.30
N GLY A 25 8.06 -14.97 3.94
CA GLY A 25 6.65 -14.67 4.22
C GLY A 25 6.05 -13.73 3.17
N LEU A 26 4.73 -13.65 3.12
CA LEU A 26 4.04 -12.66 2.30
C LEU A 26 4.35 -11.25 2.80
N VAL A 27 4.39 -10.22 1.96
CA VAL A 27 4.80 -8.87 2.36
C VAL A 27 4.02 -8.32 3.54
N ASP A 28 2.74 -8.64 3.66
CA ASP A 28 1.81 -8.15 4.69
C ASP A 28 1.71 -9.04 5.94
N GLU A 29 2.52 -10.09 6.03
CA GLU A 29 2.57 -10.98 7.20
C GLU A 29 3.44 -10.41 8.33
N MET A 30 3.05 -10.56 9.59
CA MET A 30 3.93 -10.17 10.69
C MET A 30 5.24 -10.97 10.70
N PHE A 31 6.31 -10.37 11.20
CA PHE A 31 7.60 -11.02 11.40
C PHE A 31 8.23 -10.61 12.74
N TYR A 32 9.19 -11.41 13.17
CA TYR A 32 9.94 -11.25 14.41
C TYR A 32 11.43 -11.12 14.11
N ILE A 33 12.12 -10.19 14.77
CA ILE A 33 13.57 -10.03 14.71
C ILE A 33 14.12 -9.99 16.13
N ALA A 34 15.11 -10.84 16.42
CA ALA A 34 15.89 -10.77 17.65
C ALA A 34 17.36 -11.03 17.40
N VAL A 35 18.18 -10.47 18.27
CA VAL A 35 19.63 -10.67 18.32
C VAL A 35 19.96 -11.30 19.66
N SER A 36 20.74 -12.38 19.64
CA SER A 36 21.16 -13.11 20.84
C SER A 36 22.67 -13.26 20.86
N ASN A 37 23.21 -13.68 22.00
CA ASN A 37 24.65 -13.85 22.23
C ASN A 37 25.44 -12.54 22.13
N LEU A 38 24.82 -11.41 22.50
CA LEU A 38 25.53 -10.15 22.75
C LEU A 38 26.12 -10.16 24.16
N SER A 39 27.05 -9.26 24.44
CA SER A 39 27.44 -9.00 25.84
C SER A 39 26.29 -8.27 26.55
N PRO A 40 26.02 -8.52 27.85
CA PRO A 40 25.00 -7.77 28.58
C PRO A 40 25.19 -6.26 28.48
N HIS A 41 24.09 -5.52 28.26
CA HIS A 41 24.10 -4.07 28.07
C HIS A 41 24.96 -3.57 26.89
N GLN A 42 25.25 -4.43 25.92
CA GLN A 42 25.96 -4.03 24.71
C GLN A 42 25.06 -3.17 23.83
N GLU A 43 25.56 -1.99 23.49
CA GLU A 43 25.02 -1.14 22.43
C GLU A 43 25.21 -1.80 21.06
N VAL A 44 24.14 -1.83 20.27
CA VAL A 44 24.15 -2.36 18.91
C VAL A 44 23.29 -1.50 17.98
N THR A 45 23.65 -1.52 16.70
CA THR A 45 22.81 -0.99 15.62
C THR A 45 22.29 -2.15 14.79
N ILE A 46 20.98 -2.27 14.65
CA ILE A 46 20.34 -3.24 13.75
C ILE A 46 19.95 -2.49 12.48
N ARG A 47 20.33 -3.01 11.32
CA ARG A 47 20.09 -2.39 10.01
C ARG A 47 19.33 -3.36 9.11
N SER A 48 18.34 -2.85 8.40
CA SER A 48 17.77 -3.49 7.21
C SER A 48 18.32 -2.85 5.93
N PHE A 49 18.53 -3.67 4.90
CA PHE A 49 19.06 -3.22 3.62
C PHE A 49 18.51 -4.07 2.47
N LEU A 50 17.94 -3.41 1.46
CA LEU A 50 17.44 -4.08 0.26
C LEU A 50 17.77 -3.27 -0.99
N GLN A 51 17.79 -3.95 -2.13
CA GLN A 51 17.81 -3.33 -3.45
C GLN A 51 16.42 -3.45 -4.08
N SER A 52 15.86 -2.34 -4.57
CA SER A 52 14.57 -2.33 -5.24
C SER A 52 14.66 -2.89 -6.67
N ASP A 53 13.50 -3.19 -7.26
CA ASP A 53 13.42 -3.61 -8.67
C ASP A 53 13.96 -2.51 -9.61
N ASP A 54 13.74 -1.23 -9.25
CA ASP A 54 14.28 -0.03 -9.91
C ASP A 54 15.80 0.18 -9.67
N LYS A 55 16.48 -0.77 -9.01
CA LYS A 55 17.94 -0.84 -8.75
C LYS A 55 18.50 0.16 -7.73
N ASP A 56 17.65 0.89 -7.01
CA ASP A 56 18.10 1.74 -5.91
C ASP A 56 18.24 0.94 -4.61
N PHE A 57 19.12 1.39 -3.72
CA PHE A 57 19.30 0.79 -2.41
C PHE A 57 18.51 1.54 -1.34
N TRP A 58 17.88 0.78 -0.45
CA TRP A 58 17.07 1.27 0.64
C TRP A 58 17.60 0.71 1.96
N HIS A 59 17.57 1.52 3.01
CA HIS A 59 17.92 1.08 4.34
C HIS A 59 17.10 1.74 5.44
N ALA A 60 17.00 1.04 6.56
CA ALA A 60 16.61 1.58 7.84
C ALA A 60 17.55 1.03 8.89
N TYR A 61 17.72 1.75 9.99
CA TYR A 61 18.51 1.28 11.11
C TYR A 61 17.96 1.81 12.41
N ALA A 62 18.18 1.06 13.48
CA ALA A 62 17.72 1.40 14.82
C ALA A 62 18.76 1.02 15.88
N TYR A 63 18.81 1.82 16.94
CA TYR A 63 19.76 1.67 18.04
C TYR A 63 19.12 0.91 19.20
N TYR A 64 19.81 -0.11 19.70
CA TYR A 64 19.37 -0.91 20.82
C TYR A 64 20.48 -1.11 21.84
N VAL A 65 20.08 -1.54 23.03
CA VAL A 65 20.96 -2.01 24.09
C VAL A 65 20.44 -3.37 24.52
N SER A 66 21.29 -4.38 24.52
CA SER A 66 20.90 -5.72 24.94
C SER A 66 20.59 -5.79 26.44
N ASP A 67 19.71 -6.72 26.81
CA ASP A 67 19.34 -6.98 28.19
C ASP A 67 20.46 -7.68 29.00
N ASN A 68 20.16 -8.06 30.24
CA ASN A 68 21.09 -8.77 31.13
C ASN A 68 21.54 -10.14 30.59
N SER A 69 20.76 -10.72 29.66
CA SER A 69 21.03 -12.00 29.02
C SER A 69 21.77 -11.85 27.68
N GLY A 70 22.04 -10.62 27.23
CA GLY A 70 22.66 -10.37 25.94
C GLY A 70 21.71 -10.53 24.75
N VAL A 71 20.43 -10.21 24.95
CA VAL A 71 19.39 -10.30 23.93
C VAL A 71 18.84 -8.91 23.60
N VAL A 72 18.54 -8.68 22.31
CA VAL A 72 17.69 -7.60 21.82
C VAL A 72 16.51 -8.23 21.09
N ASN A 73 15.30 -7.86 21.45
CA ASN A 73 14.06 -8.24 20.78
C ASN A 73 13.42 -6.98 20.17
N VAL A 74 13.43 -6.86 18.85
CA VAL A 74 12.96 -5.65 18.13
C VAL A 74 11.49 -5.31 18.42
N ALA A 75 10.67 -6.32 18.71
CA ALA A 75 9.25 -6.14 18.98
C ALA A 75 8.94 -5.65 20.41
N GLU A 76 9.85 -5.90 21.35
CA GLU A 76 9.66 -5.62 22.79
C GLU A 76 10.51 -4.45 23.27
N ASP A 77 11.73 -4.33 22.75
CA ASP A 77 12.70 -3.34 23.18
C ASP A 77 12.52 -2.01 22.45
N ASN A 78 12.79 -0.91 23.17
CA ASN A 78 12.72 0.41 22.58
C ASN A 78 13.93 0.68 21.69
N SER A 79 13.69 1.05 20.43
CA SER A 79 14.71 1.72 19.62
C SER A 79 15.01 3.09 20.24
N LEU A 80 16.29 3.38 20.46
CA LEU A 80 16.76 4.65 21.02
C LEU A 80 16.94 5.74 19.96
N GLY A 81 16.75 5.41 18.67
CA GLY A 81 16.89 6.34 17.56
C GLY A 81 17.35 5.66 16.27
N GLY A 82 17.74 6.48 15.30
CA GLY A 82 18.06 6.03 13.94
C GLY A 82 16.94 6.43 12.98
N SER A 83 16.48 5.50 12.16
CA SER A 83 15.36 5.72 11.25
C SER A 83 14.01 5.84 11.95
N TYR A 84 13.88 5.29 13.16
CA TYR A 84 12.71 5.38 14.05
C TYR A 84 13.14 5.22 15.52
N ALA A 85 12.23 5.53 16.45
CA ALA A 85 12.43 5.36 17.89
C ALA A 85 11.18 4.77 18.57
N GLY A 86 11.35 4.21 19.76
CA GLY A 86 10.30 3.52 20.50
C GLY A 86 10.14 2.05 20.11
N ARG A 87 9.08 1.43 20.63
CA ARG A 87 8.76 0.02 20.41
C ARG A 87 7.96 -0.15 19.12
N GLU A 88 8.64 -0.50 18.04
CA GLU A 88 8.08 -0.61 16.68
C GLU A 88 8.53 -1.93 16.04
N PRO A 89 7.75 -3.03 16.17
CA PRO A 89 8.15 -4.37 15.70
C PRO A 89 8.53 -4.42 14.22
N THR A 90 7.89 -3.58 13.40
CA THR A 90 8.07 -3.50 11.95
C THR A 90 8.85 -2.26 11.51
N GLY A 91 9.41 -1.50 12.47
CA GLY A 91 10.13 -0.24 12.24
C GLY A 91 11.29 -0.37 11.26
N LEU A 92 12.01 -1.49 11.29
CA LEU A 92 13.11 -1.75 10.36
C LEU A 92 12.65 -1.90 8.90
N ILE A 93 11.35 -2.00 8.61
CA ILE A 93 10.82 -2.12 7.25
C ILE A 93 10.04 -0.87 6.84
N TRP A 94 9.04 -0.44 7.62
CA TRP A 94 8.23 0.73 7.23
C TRP A 94 9.04 2.04 7.22
N SER A 95 10.15 2.10 7.96
CA SER A 95 11.01 3.29 8.00
C SER A 95 12.16 3.27 6.97
N LEU A 96 12.14 2.35 6.00
CA LEU A 96 13.15 2.29 4.93
C LEU A 96 13.17 3.61 4.16
N LYS A 97 14.37 4.14 3.91
CA LYS A 97 14.61 5.32 3.07
C LYS A 97 15.66 5.00 2.01
N PRO A 98 15.68 5.72 0.87
CA PRO A 98 16.77 5.60 -0.09
C PRO A 98 18.11 5.88 0.60
N VAL A 99 19.12 5.07 0.29
CA VAL A 99 20.48 5.28 0.81
C VAL A 99 21.02 6.62 0.30
N PRO A 100 21.64 7.45 1.15
CA PRO A 100 22.22 8.72 0.74
C PRO A 100 23.21 8.59 -0.42
N GLY A 101 23.25 9.62 -1.29
CA GLY A 101 24.12 9.65 -2.47
C GLY A 101 23.52 9.01 -3.73
N GLY A 102 22.30 8.44 -3.64
CA GLY A 102 21.54 7.94 -4.77
C GLY A 102 20.59 8.96 -5.40
N ARG A 103 19.65 8.46 -6.22
CA ARG A 103 18.56 9.27 -6.79
C ARG A 103 17.61 9.75 -5.68
N THR A 104 17.00 10.91 -5.89
CA THR A 104 16.08 11.54 -4.94
C THR A 104 14.61 11.38 -5.35
N ALA A 105 13.70 11.64 -4.41
CA ALA A 105 12.25 11.57 -4.60
C ALA A 105 11.79 10.22 -5.18
N LEU A 106 12.32 9.13 -4.63
CA LEU A 106 11.99 7.77 -5.03
C LEU A 106 10.76 7.27 -4.29
N ARG A 107 10.02 6.35 -4.92
CA ARG A 107 8.96 5.57 -4.30
C ARG A 107 9.35 4.10 -4.41
N LEU A 108 9.36 3.37 -3.29
CA LEU A 108 9.55 1.93 -3.34
C LEU A 108 8.26 1.31 -3.92
N ARG A 109 8.42 0.51 -4.96
CA ARG A 109 7.33 -0.23 -5.61
C ARG A 109 7.85 -1.58 -6.04
N LYS A 110 6.94 -2.54 -6.19
CA LYS A 110 7.24 -3.85 -6.74
C LYS A 110 6.76 -3.93 -8.18
N THR A 111 7.65 -4.24 -9.11
CA THR A 111 7.31 -4.49 -10.51
C THR A 111 7.50 -5.95 -10.89
N GLU A 112 8.46 -6.64 -10.28
CA GLU A 112 8.77 -8.04 -10.53
C GLU A 112 8.14 -8.95 -9.47
N ILE A 113 6.81 -9.05 -9.47
CA ILE A 113 6.01 -9.65 -8.39
C ILE A 113 6.33 -11.12 -8.05
N PHE A 114 6.94 -11.89 -8.97
CA PHE A 114 7.37 -13.27 -8.73
C PHE A 114 8.75 -13.39 -8.10
N THR A 115 9.36 -12.26 -7.72
CA THR A 115 10.58 -12.22 -6.92
C THR A 115 10.28 -11.54 -5.59
N PRO A 116 10.89 -11.97 -4.47
CA PRO A 116 10.67 -11.30 -3.20
C PRO A 116 11.44 -9.97 -3.14
N PHE A 117 11.11 -9.12 -2.18
CA PHE A 117 12.13 -8.25 -1.62
C PHE A 117 13.04 -9.07 -0.72
N VAL A 118 14.33 -9.10 -1.07
CA VAL A 118 15.38 -9.73 -0.26
C VAL A 118 15.96 -8.67 0.67
N ILE A 119 15.71 -8.83 1.97
CA ILE A 119 16.07 -7.85 2.99
C ILE A 119 17.19 -8.43 3.86
N ASN A 120 18.36 -7.81 3.77
CA ASN A 120 19.51 -8.15 4.57
C ASN A 120 19.40 -7.45 5.92
N ILE A 121 19.43 -8.23 7.01
CA ILE A 121 19.46 -7.74 8.37
C ILE A 121 20.88 -7.91 8.90
N SER A 122 21.50 -6.80 9.31
CA SER A 122 22.84 -6.79 9.86
C SER A 122 22.85 -6.16 11.24
N VAL A 123 23.67 -6.71 12.14
CA VAL A 123 23.90 -6.15 13.47
C VAL A 123 25.33 -5.64 13.54
N TYR A 124 25.51 -4.45 14.06
CA TYR A 124 26.81 -3.82 14.25
C TYR A 124 27.04 -3.47 15.73
N LYS A 125 28.31 -3.38 16.13
CA LYS A 125 28.69 -2.97 17.49
C LYS A 125 28.54 -1.45 17.64
N GLY A 126 27.92 -1.01 18.74
CA GLY A 126 27.72 0.40 19.05
C GLY A 126 26.57 1.04 18.28
N HIS A 127 26.30 2.31 18.58
CA HIS A 127 25.32 3.13 17.86
C HIS A 127 25.98 3.90 16.71
N ILE A 128 25.91 3.33 15.51
CA ILE A 128 26.58 3.83 14.30
C ILE A 128 25.70 4.85 13.59
N LYS A 129 26.26 6.02 13.30
CA LYS A 129 25.54 7.08 12.61
C LYS A 129 25.72 6.97 11.09
N GLY A 130 24.68 6.48 10.41
CA GLY A 130 24.42 6.72 8.98
C GLY A 130 25.30 5.98 7.95
N ASP A 131 26.62 6.11 8.02
CA ASP A 131 27.52 5.42 7.07
C ASP A 131 27.95 4.06 7.65
N PHE A 132 27.75 3.01 6.85
CA PHE A 132 28.02 1.61 7.21
C PHE A 132 29.09 0.98 6.29
N LYS A 133 29.73 1.76 5.40
CA LYS A 133 30.66 1.21 4.39
C LYS A 133 31.91 0.56 4.97
N GLU A 134 32.42 1.09 6.08
CA GLU A 134 33.64 0.60 6.74
C GLU A 134 33.36 -0.32 7.94
N GLU A 135 32.07 -0.57 8.21
CA GLU A 135 31.63 -1.26 9.42
C GLU A 135 31.50 -2.76 9.18
N THR A 136 32.08 -3.55 10.09
CA THR A 136 31.97 -5.01 10.04
C THR A 136 30.78 -5.46 10.85
N ALA A 137 29.84 -6.15 10.20
CA ALA A 137 28.68 -6.71 10.89
C ALA A 137 29.12 -7.83 11.85
N LEU A 138 28.57 -7.81 13.07
CA LEU A 138 28.70 -8.87 14.05
C LEU A 138 27.96 -10.15 13.63
N ALA A 139 26.84 -9.98 12.91
CA ALA A 139 26.02 -11.04 12.37
C ALA A 139 25.17 -10.51 11.20
N CYS A 140 24.79 -11.42 10.31
CA CYS A 140 23.86 -11.14 9.21
C CYS A 140 22.78 -12.23 9.13
N ALA A 141 21.58 -11.85 8.72
CA ALA A 141 20.50 -12.74 8.34
C ALA A 141 19.77 -12.17 7.11
N VAL A 142 19.01 -13.01 6.43
CA VAL A 142 18.20 -12.60 5.27
C VAL A 142 16.75 -12.98 5.53
N MET A 143 15.84 -12.08 5.19
CA MET A 143 14.42 -12.38 5.08
C MET A 143 13.90 -12.06 3.68
N GLU A 144 12.96 -12.86 3.21
CA GLU A 144 12.28 -12.67 1.93
C GLU A 144 10.83 -12.29 2.14
N ARG A 145 10.40 -11.20 1.50
CA ARG A 145 9.03 -10.70 1.53
C ARG A 145 8.40 -10.81 0.14
N TRP A 146 7.45 -11.72 0.00
CA TRP A 146 6.84 -12.11 -1.27
C TRP A 146 5.51 -11.37 -1.48
N TYR A 147 5.22 -10.91 -2.70
CA TYR A 147 3.88 -10.40 -3.04
C TYR A 147 2.91 -11.49 -3.48
N VAL A 148 3.41 -12.70 -3.71
CA VAL A 148 2.67 -13.80 -4.32
C VAL A 148 2.99 -15.09 -3.61
N THR A 149 1.96 -15.84 -3.22
CA THR A 149 2.09 -17.20 -2.67
C THR A 149 2.29 -18.23 -3.79
N PRO A 150 2.94 -19.38 -3.50
CA PRO A 150 3.08 -20.46 -4.47
C PRO A 150 1.71 -20.91 -5.02
N GLY A 151 1.61 -21.03 -6.34
CA GLY A 151 0.42 -21.55 -7.03
C GLY A 151 -0.58 -20.49 -7.51
N VAL A 152 -0.42 -19.22 -7.14
CA VAL A 152 -1.17 -18.12 -7.78
C VAL A 152 -0.80 -18.05 -9.26
N SER A 153 -1.82 -18.05 -10.13
CA SER A 153 -1.64 -17.92 -11.58
C SER A 153 -1.70 -16.46 -11.99
N ARG A 154 -0.82 -16.05 -12.90
CA ARG A 154 -0.83 -14.72 -13.54
C ARG A 154 -1.17 -14.89 -15.02
N ILE A 155 -2.29 -14.33 -15.44
CA ILE A 155 -2.82 -14.44 -16.80
C ILE A 155 -2.92 -13.03 -17.38
N GLU A 156 -2.16 -12.78 -18.45
CA GLU A 156 -2.25 -11.52 -19.17
C GLU A 156 -3.57 -11.43 -19.94
N VAL A 157 -4.28 -10.31 -19.79
CA VAL A 157 -5.58 -10.07 -20.43
C VAL A 157 -5.40 -9.02 -21.52
N ARG A 158 -5.68 -9.43 -22.77
CA ARG A 158 -5.70 -8.57 -23.98
C ARG A 158 -6.90 -8.92 -24.86
N GLU A 159 -8.08 -8.96 -24.26
CA GLU A 159 -9.31 -9.43 -24.90
C GLU A 159 -10.35 -8.32 -25.00
N ASN A 160 -11.03 -8.20 -26.14
CA ASN A 160 -12.13 -7.25 -26.35
C ASN A 160 -11.78 -5.79 -26.00
N GLY A 161 -10.51 -5.40 -26.18
CA GLY A 161 -10.00 -4.07 -25.87
C GLY A 161 -9.70 -3.83 -24.39
N ILE A 162 -9.87 -4.82 -23.52
CA ILE A 162 -9.48 -4.79 -22.10
C ILE A 162 -7.99 -5.10 -22.00
N TYR A 163 -7.28 -4.32 -21.19
CA TYR A 163 -5.86 -4.52 -20.91
C TYR A 163 -5.64 -4.65 -19.41
N GLY A 164 -4.97 -5.72 -18.99
CA GLY A 164 -4.68 -5.94 -17.59
C GLY A 164 -4.07 -7.31 -17.32
N THR A 165 -4.07 -7.69 -16.06
CA THR A 165 -3.61 -9.00 -15.62
C THR A 165 -4.59 -9.58 -14.60
N LEU A 166 -5.07 -10.78 -14.89
CA LEU A 166 -5.88 -11.58 -13.98
C LEU A 166 -4.96 -12.44 -13.12
N PHE A 167 -5.15 -12.35 -11.81
CA PHE A 167 -4.54 -13.25 -10.83
C PHE A 167 -5.58 -14.20 -10.27
N LEU A 168 -5.27 -15.49 -10.28
CA LEU A 168 -6.14 -16.52 -9.72
C LEU A 168 -5.45 -17.21 -8.54
N PRO A 169 -6.13 -17.35 -7.40
CA PRO A 169 -5.64 -18.16 -6.29
C PRO A 169 -5.40 -19.62 -6.71
N PRO A 170 -4.52 -20.36 -6.00
CA PRO A 170 -4.40 -21.78 -6.21
C PRO A 170 -5.71 -22.52 -5.89
N GLY A 171 -6.07 -23.52 -6.70
CA GLY A 171 -7.26 -24.35 -6.50
C GLY A 171 -8.26 -24.27 -7.66
N THR A 172 -9.43 -24.90 -7.47
CA THR A 172 -10.43 -25.03 -8.53
C THR A 172 -11.39 -23.84 -8.65
N GLY A 173 -11.47 -22.99 -7.61
CA GLY A 173 -12.49 -21.95 -7.52
C GLY A 173 -13.93 -22.52 -7.39
N PRO A 174 -14.96 -21.71 -7.69
CA PRO A 174 -14.88 -20.30 -8.03
C PRO A 174 -14.45 -19.44 -6.82
N PHE A 175 -13.66 -18.41 -7.07
CA PHE A 175 -13.21 -17.45 -6.07
C PHE A 175 -14.02 -16.17 -6.17
N PRO A 176 -14.24 -15.40 -5.09
CA PRO A 176 -14.77 -14.06 -5.22
C PRO A 176 -13.85 -13.17 -6.04
N GLY A 177 -14.45 -12.28 -6.84
CA GLY A 177 -13.74 -11.43 -7.80
C GLY A 177 -13.43 -10.04 -7.26
N LEU A 178 -12.32 -9.46 -7.65
CA LEU A 178 -12.01 -8.04 -7.42
C LEU A 178 -11.48 -7.36 -8.69
N LEU A 179 -12.17 -6.31 -9.13
CA LEU A 179 -11.60 -5.39 -10.11
C LEU A 179 -10.70 -4.38 -9.40
N ASP A 180 -9.40 -4.42 -9.69
CA ASP A 180 -8.37 -3.62 -9.02
C ASP A 180 -7.98 -2.40 -9.86
N LEU A 181 -8.26 -1.20 -9.34
CA LEU A 181 -8.08 0.08 -10.04
C LEU A 181 -7.04 0.96 -9.31
N TRP A 182 -5.90 1.16 -9.97
CA TRP A 182 -4.81 2.02 -9.49
C TRP A 182 -4.99 3.48 -9.85
N GLY A 183 -4.16 4.36 -9.29
CA GLY A 183 -4.26 5.82 -9.44
C GLY A 183 -3.67 6.43 -10.70
N GLY A 184 -3.54 7.76 -10.70
CA GLY A 184 -3.13 8.57 -11.85
C GLY A 184 -1.68 8.40 -12.33
N GLY A 185 -0.87 7.58 -11.65
CA GLY A 185 0.50 7.27 -12.09
C GLY A 185 0.54 6.45 -13.38
N GLY A 186 -0.57 5.77 -13.72
CA GLY A 186 -0.71 4.98 -14.93
C GLY A 186 0.16 3.72 -14.99
N GLY A 187 0.16 3.10 -16.16
CA GLY A 187 0.67 1.77 -16.41
C GLY A 187 -0.18 0.68 -15.75
N LEU A 188 0.33 -0.54 -15.83
CA LEU A 188 -0.20 -1.71 -15.14
C LEU A 188 0.57 -1.92 -13.83
N VAL A 189 -0.16 -1.87 -12.71
CA VAL A 189 0.40 -2.07 -11.37
C VAL A 189 -0.25 -3.33 -10.77
N GLU A 190 0.57 -4.33 -10.47
CA GLU A 190 0.05 -5.69 -10.21
C GLU A 190 0.16 -6.13 -8.75
N TYR A 191 1.01 -5.49 -7.94
CA TYR A 191 1.42 -6.05 -6.66
C TYR A 191 0.29 -6.15 -5.62
N ARG A 192 -0.70 -5.26 -5.64
CA ARG A 192 -1.89 -5.37 -4.78
C ARG A 192 -2.80 -6.52 -5.22
N SER A 193 -3.10 -6.63 -6.51
CA SER A 193 -3.86 -7.75 -7.08
C SER A 193 -3.20 -9.09 -6.76
N ALA A 194 -1.90 -9.21 -6.99
CA ALA A 194 -1.17 -10.44 -6.75
C ALA A 194 -1.16 -10.84 -5.25
N LEU A 195 -1.12 -9.83 -4.36
CA LEU A 195 -1.25 -10.03 -2.92
C LEU A 195 -2.66 -10.47 -2.52
N LEU A 196 -3.70 -9.81 -3.04
CA LEU A 196 -5.10 -10.20 -2.80
C LEU A 196 -5.40 -11.61 -3.32
N ALA A 197 -4.83 -12.01 -4.45
CA ALA A 197 -4.95 -13.39 -4.94
C ALA A 197 -4.29 -14.42 -4.02
N SER A 198 -3.26 -14.01 -3.29
CA SER A 198 -2.67 -14.83 -2.23
C SER A 198 -3.57 -14.96 -0.99
N HIS A 199 -4.54 -14.05 -0.83
CA HIS A 199 -5.62 -14.09 0.17
C HIS A 199 -6.92 -14.72 -0.37
N GLY A 200 -6.88 -15.36 -1.54
CA GLY A 200 -8.01 -16.11 -2.06
C GLY A 200 -8.94 -15.34 -3.00
N TYR A 201 -8.60 -14.13 -3.44
CA TYR A 201 -9.44 -13.36 -4.37
C TYR A 201 -8.98 -13.51 -5.82
N ALA A 202 -9.90 -13.78 -6.75
CA ALA A 202 -9.57 -13.65 -8.17
C ALA A 202 -9.56 -12.17 -8.55
N THR A 203 -8.40 -11.61 -8.87
CA THR A 203 -8.26 -10.15 -9.03
C THR A 203 -7.84 -9.76 -10.44
N LEU A 204 -8.50 -8.79 -11.05
CA LEU A 204 -8.09 -8.19 -12.32
C LEU A 204 -7.43 -6.82 -12.07
N ALA A 205 -6.11 -6.76 -12.16
CA ALA A 205 -5.36 -5.51 -12.23
C ALA A 205 -5.63 -4.85 -13.58
N LEU A 206 -6.40 -3.76 -13.60
CA LEU A 206 -6.81 -3.12 -14.85
C LEU A 206 -5.83 -2.02 -15.25
N GLU A 207 -5.31 -2.10 -16.48
CA GLU A 207 -4.58 -1.01 -17.11
C GLU A 207 -5.57 -0.13 -17.88
N TYR A 208 -5.72 1.12 -17.45
CA TYR A 208 -6.67 2.05 -18.09
C TYR A 208 -6.09 3.47 -18.28
N LEU A 209 -4.90 3.72 -17.72
CA LEU A 209 -4.12 4.93 -17.89
C LEU A 209 -2.71 4.55 -18.36
N SER A 210 -2.43 4.49 -19.65
CA SER A 210 -1.07 4.25 -20.14
C SER A 210 -0.72 5.15 -21.32
N SER A 211 0.56 5.27 -21.65
CA SER A 211 0.98 6.00 -22.86
C SER A 211 0.51 5.35 -24.17
N LYS A 212 0.01 4.10 -24.11
CA LYS A 212 -0.53 3.36 -25.26
C LYS A 212 -2.06 3.42 -25.32
N THR A 213 -2.69 3.95 -24.26
CA THR A 213 -4.14 3.98 -24.14
C THR A 213 -4.68 5.28 -24.73
N ASP A 214 -5.68 5.16 -25.59
CA ASP A 214 -6.46 6.31 -26.06
C ASP A 214 -7.51 6.65 -24.99
N PHE A 215 -7.22 7.63 -24.14
CA PHE A 215 -8.06 8.01 -23.00
C PHE A 215 -9.47 8.45 -23.41
N SER A 216 -9.65 8.92 -24.65
CA SER A 216 -10.96 9.24 -25.22
C SER A 216 -11.86 8.02 -25.37
N LYS A 217 -11.28 6.82 -25.41
CA LYS A 217 -11.99 5.53 -25.48
C LYS A 217 -12.18 4.84 -24.13
N ILE A 218 -11.57 5.37 -23.07
CA ILE A 218 -11.70 4.81 -21.73
C ILE A 218 -12.73 5.60 -20.96
N GLY A 219 -13.93 5.03 -20.85
CA GLY A 219 -15.03 5.58 -20.04
C GLY A 219 -15.86 4.44 -19.46
N GLU A 220 -17.11 4.73 -19.11
CA GLU A 220 -18.00 3.77 -18.44
C GLU A 220 -18.05 2.40 -19.13
N LYS A 221 -18.21 2.37 -20.46
CA LYS A 221 -18.26 1.12 -21.25
C LYS A 221 -16.99 0.27 -21.15
N TYR A 222 -15.82 0.89 -20.97
CA TYR A 222 -14.57 0.15 -20.78
C TYR A 222 -14.58 -0.57 -19.42
N PHE A 223 -15.03 0.14 -18.38
CA PHE A 223 -15.16 -0.44 -17.04
C PHE A 223 -16.27 -1.49 -16.97
N GLU A 224 -17.39 -1.30 -17.69
CA GLU A 224 -18.43 -2.32 -17.83
C GLU A 224 -17.88 -3.60 -18.47
N ALA A 225 -17.09 -3.46 -19.54
CA ALA A 225 -16.48 -4.59 -20.22
C ALA A 225 -15.48 -5.33 -19.32
N ALA A 226 -14.63 -4.59 -18.59
CA ALA A 226 -13.66 -5.17 -17.66
C ALA A 226 -14.35 -5.89 -16.48
N PHE A 227 -15.39 -5.28 -15.91
CA PHE A 227 -16.17 -5.89 -14.83
C PHE A 227 -16.89 -7.16 -15.32
N GLY A 228 -17.55 -7.10 -16.48
CA GLY A 228 -18.21 -8.25 -17.09
C GLY A 228 -17.26 -9.37 -17.51
N TYR A 229 -16.03 -9.04 -17.94
CA TYR A 229 -14.98 -10.03 -18.18
C TYR A 229 -14.66 -10.81 -16.90
N LEU A 230 -14.46 -10.10 -15.79
CA LEU A 230 -14.17 -10.73 -14.50
C LEU A 230 -15.36 -11.58 -14.01
N GLU A 231 -16.58 -11.04 -14.06
CA GLU A 231 -17.82 -11.74 -13.68
C GLU A 231 -18.07 -13.02 -14.49
N SER A 232 -17.68 -13.03 -15.76
CA SER A 232 -17.92 -14.17 -16.67
C SER A 232 -16.81 -15.22 -16.65
N HIS A 233 -15.69 -14.96 -15.95
CA HIS A 233 -14.59 -15.90 -15.88
C HIS A 233 -14.99 -17.17 -15.10
N PRO A 234 -14.73 -18.39 -15.61
CA PRO A 234 -15.25 -19.63 -15.03
C PRO A 234 -14.76 -19.95 -13.61
N GLN A 235 -13.64 -19.36 -13.20
CA GLN A 235 -13.10 -19.48 -11.83
C GLN A 235 -13.49 -18.32 -10.91
N VAL A 236 -14.40 -17.44 -11.34
CA VAL A 236 -14.90 -16.32 -10.54
C VAL A 236 -16.35 -16.57 -10.14
N SER A 237 -16.68 -16.28 -8.89
CA SER A 237 -18.04 -16.32 -8.38
C SER A 237 -18.78 -15.07 -8.88
N ARG A 238 -19.57 -15.24 -9.94
CA ARG A 238 -20.25 -14.15 -10.66
C ARG A 238 -21.00 -13.16 -9.75
N GLU A 239 -21.68 -13.65 -8.71
CA GLU A 239 -22.47 -12.81 -7.81
C GLU A 239 -21.65 -12.16 -6.67
N HIS A 240 -20.35 -12.47 -6.59
CA HIS A 240 -19.46 -12.04 -5.51
C HIS A 240 -18.23 -11.32 -6.09
N VAL A 241 -18.48 -10.25 -6.86
CA VAL A 241 -17.44 -9.40 -7.45
C VAL A 241 -17.47 -8.01 -6.83
N GLY A 242 -16.36 -7.57 -6.25
CA GLY A 242 -16.18 -6.21 -5.73
C GLY A 242 -15.25 -5.36 -6.60
N ILE A 243 -15.09 -4.09 -6.23
CA ILE A 243 -14.12 -3.17 -6.85
C ILE A 243 -13.23 -2.57 -5.76
N PHE A 244 -11.93 -2.56 -5.99
CA PHE A 244 -10.93 -1.91 -5.13
C PHE A 244 -10.26 -0.78 -5.91
N GLY A 245 -10.59 0.46 -5.57
CA GLY A 245 -9.93 1.65 -6.07
C GLY A 245 -8.92 2.24 -5.08
N LEU A 246 -7.75 2.63 -5.58
CA LEU A 246 -6.87 3.60 -4.93
C LEU A 246 -6.79 4.84 -5.79
N CYS A 247 -6.80 5.98 -5.11
CA CYS A 247 -6.46 7.23 -5.73
C CYS A 247 -7.45 7.57 -6.86
N PHE A 248 -7.00 7.81 -8.09
CA PHE A 248 -7.90 8.09 -9.21
C PHE A 248 -8.80 6.89 -9.50
N GLY A 249 -8.30 5.67 -9.26
CA GLY A 249 -9.08 4.44 -9.31
C GLY A 249 -10.20 4.40 -8.28
N ALA A 250 -10.06 5.05 -7.12
CA ALA A 250 -11.15 5.20 -6.14
C ALA A 250 -12.23 6.16 -6.67
N SER A 251 -11.85 7.26 -7.31
CA SER A 251 -12.82 8.14 -8.00
C SER A 251 -13.55 7.44 -9.14
N VAL A 252 -12.83 6.65 -9.94
CA VAL A 252 -13.44 5.79 -10.97
C VAL A 252 -14.43 4.82 -10.31
N THR A 253 -14.01 4.13 -9.25
CA THR A 253 -14.84 3.15 -8.51
C THR A 253 -16.15 3.77 -8.03
N LEU A 254 -16.07 4.93 -7.36
CA LEU A 254 -17.24 5.65 -6.87
C LEU A 254 -18.16 6.05 -8.03
N SER A 255 -17.59 6.58 -9.13
CA SER A 255 -18.37 7.02 -10.28
C SER A 255 -19.09 5.88 -10.97
N VAL A 256 -18.39 4.80 -11.29
CA VAL A 256 -18.99 3.70 -12.07
C VAL A 256 -20.00 2.90 -11.26
N ALA A 257 -19.84 2.82 -9.93
CA ALA A 257 -20.79 2.10 -9.08
C ALA A 257 -22.07 2.89 -8.76
N ALA A 258 -22.04 4.22 -8.87
CA ALA A 258 -23.19 5.08 -8.60
C ALA A 258 -23.97 5.51 -9.86
N ASN A 259 -23.37 5.34 -11.04
CA ASN A 259 -24.01 5.59 -12.33
C ASN A 259 -25.02 4.49 -12.68
N GLU A 260 -26.03 4.83 -13.49
CA GLU A 260 -26.98 3.85 -14.03
C GLU A 260 -26.35 3.07 -15.20
N ASN A 261 -25.64 1.98 -14.88
CA ASN A 261 -24.94 1.15 -15.85
C ASN A 261 -25.00 -0.34 -15.48
N LYS A 262 -24.26 -1.20 -16.19
CA LYS A 262 -24.27 -2.65 -15.98
C LYS A 262 -23.39 -3.15 -14.83
N ILE A 263 -22.62 -2.29 -14.19
CA ILE A 263 -21.70 -2.67 -13.10
C ILE A 263 -22.51 -2.76 -11.81
N ASN A 264 -22.55 -3.94 -11.22
CA ASN A 264 -23.29 -4.20 -9.98
C ASN A 264 -22.38 -4.89 -8.94
N PRO A 265 -21.43 -4.15 -8.35
CA PRO A 265 -20.44 -4.74 -7.47
C PRO A 265 -21.05 -5.07 -6.11
N LYS A 266 -20.59 -6.15 -5.50
CA LYS A 266 -21.10 -6.60 -4.22
C LYS A 266 -20.60 -5.77 -3.04
N CYS A 267 -19.43 -5.16 -3.18
CA CYS A 267 -18.90 -4.14 -2.26
C CYS A 267 -17.82 -3.30 -2.94
N LEU A 268 -17.51 -2.16 -2.35
CA LEU A 268 -16.48 -1.23 -2.80
C LEU A 268 -15.45 -0.97 -1.71
N VAL A 269 -14.18 -0.95 -2.09
CA VAL A 269 -13.08 -0.43 -1.25
C VAL A 269 -12.47 0.76 -1.98
N CYS A 270 -12.54 1.93 -1.36
CA CYS A 270 -12.02 3.19 -1.90
C CYS A 270 -10.98 3.77 -0.94
N VAL A 271 -9.72 3.76 -1.37
CA VAL A 271 -8.60 4.33 -0.61
C VAL A 271 -8.18 5.65 -1.26
N SER A 272 -8.15 6.72 -0.46
CA SER A 272 -7.72 8.05 -0.84
C SER A 272 -8.40 8.56 -2.11
N GLY A 273 -9.72 8.44 -2.20
CA GLY A 273 -10.52 8.85 -3.36
C GLY A 273 -11.30 10.15 -3.15
N THR A 274 -11.82 10.70 -4.25
CA THR A 274 -12.81 11.80 -4.21
C THR A 274 -13.98 11.51 -5.14
N HIS A 275 -15.20 11.87 -4.74
CA HIS A 275 -16.40 11.77 -5.55
C HIS A 275 -16.61 12.98 -6.48
N VAL A 276 -15.72 13.99 -6.45
CA VAL A 276 -15.82 15.16 -7.34
C VAL A 276 -15.44 14.81 -8.79
N ILE A 277 -14.53 13.84 -8.96
CA ILE A 277 -14.13 13.34 -10.27
C ILE A 277 -15.20 12.36 -10.77
N ARG A 278 -15.87 12.72 -11.87
CA ARG A 278 -16.93 11.92 -12.50
C ARG A 278 -16.41 11.28 -13.77
N ILE A 279 -16.65 9.98 -13.92
CA ILE A 279 -16.36 9.21 -15.13
C ILE A 279 -17.67 9.01 -15.88
N GLY A 280 -17.73 9.55 -17.09
CA GLY A 280 -18.84 9.35 -18.03
C GLY A 280 -18.33 8.71 -19.32
N GLU A 281 -18.45 9.44 -20.43
CA GLU A 281 -18.03 8.96 -21.75
C GLU A 281 -16.54 8.66 -21.85
N SER A 282 -15.68 9.46 -21.23
CA SER A 282 -14.24 9.26 -21.25
C SER A 282 -13.52 9.89 -20.06
N ILE A 283 -12.36 9.33 -19.73
CA ILE A 283 -11.45 9.86 -18.71
C ILE A 283 -10.81 11.18 -19.17
N ASP A 284 -10.60 11.38 -20.47
CA ASP A 284 -10.09 12.65 -20.99
C ASP A 284 -10.96 13.84 -20.58
N LYS A 285 -12.29 13.67 -20.53
CA LYS A 285 -13.20 14.71 -20.04
C LYS A 285 -12.99 14.98 -18.55
N ALA A 286 -12.80 13.95 -17.75
CA ALA A 286 -12.52 14.09 -16.32
C ALA A 286 -11.21 14.85 -16.07
N PHE A 287 -10.16 14.57 -16.85
CA PHE A 287 -8.90 15.32 -16.77
C PHE A 287 -9.03 16.75 -17.30
N ALA A 288 -9.83 16.99 -18.34
CA ALA A 288 -10.10 18.34 -18.82
C ALA A 288 -10.78 19.20 -17.74
N ASP A 289 -11.73 18.63 -16.99
CA ASP A 289 -12.39 19.30 -15.86
C ASP A 289 -11.38 19.66 -14.75
N LEU A 290 -10.48 18.74 -14.39
CA LEU A 290 -9.41 19.00 -13.42
C LEU A 290 -8.48 20.13 -13.89
N LYS A 291 -8.18 20.17 -15.19
CA LYS A 291 -7.31 21.17 -15.80
C LYS A 291 -7.88 22.59 -15.73
N LEU A 292 -9.21 22.75 -15.67
CA LEU A 292 -9.82 24.07 -15.45
C LEU A 292 -9.37 24.72 -14.14
N ASN A 293 -8.97 23.88 -13.16
CA ASN A 293 -8.49 24.30 -11.85
C ASN A 293 -6.96 24.21 -11.71
N GLU A 294 -6.20 23.97 -12.78
CA GLU A 294 -4.73 23.82 -12.75
C GLU A 294 -4.03 25.00 -12.04
N LYS A 295 -4.58 26.22 -12.19
CA LYS A 295 -4.10 27.45 -11.53
C LYS A 295 -4.16 27.41 -9.99
N ASN A 296 -4.94 26.50 -9.41
CA ASN A 296 -5.07 26.33 -7.96
C ASN A 296 -3.98 25.42 -7.40
N THR A 297 -3.17 24.78 -8.26
CA THR A 297 -2.02 23.97 -7.84
C THR A 297 -1.12 24.78 -6.93
N ARG A 298 -0.74 24.21 -5.79
CA ARG A 298 0.17 24.84 -4.84
C ARG A 298 1.53 24.15 -4.82
N LEU A 299 2.51 24.87 -4.32
CA LEU A 299 3.85 24.38 -4.07
C LEU A 299 4.18 24.56 -2.59
N ASP A 300 4.84 23.57 -1.99
CA ASP A 300 5.49 23.73 -0.68
C ASP A 300 6.82 24.52 -0.81
N GLU A 301 7.49 24.77 0.31
CA GLU A 301 8.78 25.46 0.36
C GLU A 301 9.91 24.77 -0.42
N ASN A 302 9.75 23.49 -0.77
CA ASN A 302 10.70 22.68 -1.52
C ASN A 302 10.30 22.52 -3.00
N ASN A 303 9.27 23.24 -3.46
CA ASN A 303 8.66 23.11 -4.79
C ASN A 303 8.01 21.75 -5.07
N HIS A 304 7.57 21.04 -4.04
CA HIS A 304 6.71 19.87 -4.22
C HIS A 304 5.29 20.31 -4.55
N VAL A 305 4.68 19.63 -5.51
CA VAL A 305 3.36 19.92 -6.03
C VAL A 305 2.28 19.36 -5.10
N ILE A 306 1.31 20.21 -4.76
CA ILE A 306 0.11 19.90 -3.98
C ILE A 306 -1.10 20.07 -4.90
N TRP A 307 -1.86 19.00 -5.10
CA TRP A 307 -3.00 18.96 -6.04
C TRP A 307 -4.36 18.99 -5.35
N ARG A 308 -4.36 19.02 -4.03
CA ARG A 308 -5.57 19.05 -3.21
C ARG A 308 -6.56 20.15 -3.62
N GLU A 309 -6.06 21.32 -3.97
CA GLU A 309 -6.84 22.50 -4.39
C GLU A 309 -7.39 22.42 -5.83
N LEU A 310 -7.06 21.37 -6.60
CA LEU A 310 -7.69 21.14 -7.90
C LEU A 310 -9.18 20.80 -7.78
N VAL A 311 -9.58 20.23 -6.65
CA VAL A 311 -10.95 19.77 -6.39
C VAL A 311 -11.59 20.47 -5.19
N LEU A 312 -10.88 21.39 -4.53
CA LEU A 312 -11.44 22.26 -3.51
C LEU A 312 -11.85 23.64 -4.04
N PRO A 313 -12.87 24.26 -3.42
CA PRO A 313 -13.77 23.68 -2.41
C PRO A 313 -14.66 22.58 -3.02
N ILE A 314 -15.10 21.60 -2.20
CA ILE A 314 -16.03 20.56 -2.66
C ILE A 314 -17.28 21.26 -3.23
N PRO A 315 -17.69 20.98 -4.48
CA PRO A 315 -18.84 21.64 -5.08
C PRO A 315 -20.13 21.41 -4.29
N THR A 316 -20.86 22.50 -4.04
CA THR A 316 -22.20 22.45 -3.43
C THR A 316 -23.27 21.97 -4.41
N ASP A 317 -23.09 22.23 -5.70
CA ASP A 317 -23.92 21.72 -6.79
C ASP A 317 -23.73 20.20 -6.94
N SER A 318 -24.78 19.44 -6.66
CA SER A 318 -24.77 17.97 -6.72
C SER A 318 -24.48 17.44 -8.13
N ASN A 319 -24.73 18.22 -9.20
CA ASN A 319 -24.45 17.78 -10.57
C ASN A 319 -22.94 17.77 -10.91
N LYS A 320 -22.11 18.39 -10.06
CA LYS A 320 -20.65 18.46 -10.23
C LYS A 320 -19.89 17.39 -9.46
N LYS A 321 -20.61 16.47 -8.81
CA LYS A 321 -20.06 15.36 -8.03
C LYS A 321 -20.84 14.09 -8.31
N VAL A 322 -20.22 12.94 -8.06
CA VAL A 322 -20.89 11.63 -8.15
C VAL A 322 -21.95 11.55 -7.05
N ASN A 323 -23.18 11.18 -7.42
CA ASN A 323 -24.28 11.05 -6.48
C ASN A 323 -24.26 9.68 -5.78
N LEU A 324 -23.55 9.59 -4.65
CA LEU A 324 -23.47 8.36 -3.85
C LEU A 324 -24.76 8.01 -3.09
N GLY A 325 -25.78 8.87 -3.12
CA GLY A 325 -27.13 8.49 -2.72
C GLY A 325 -27.72 7.36 -3.59
N ASN A 326 -27.18 7.15 -4.80
CA ASN A 326 -27.58 6.08 -5.70
C ASN A 326 -26.91 4.73 -5.40
N LEU A 327 -25.93 4.69 -4.48
CA LEU A 327 -25.15 3.49 -4.22
C LEU A 327 -26.01 2.40 -3.56
N LYS A 328 -25.88 1.16 -4.06
CA LYS A 328 -26.70 0.00 -3.64
C LYS A 328 -25.91 -1.09 -2.90
N CYS A 329 -24.61 -0.92 -2.73
CA CYS A 329 -23.74 -1.89 -2.08
C CYS A 329 -22.87 -1.23 -0.98
N PRO A 330 -22.34 -2.03 -0.04
CA PRO A 330 -21.43 -1.55 1.00
C PRO A 330 -20.19 -0.86 0.41
N LEU A 331 -19.80 0.25 1.04
CA LEU A 331 -18.62 1.04 0.71
C LEU A 331 -17.72 1.19 1.95
N LEU A 332 -16.48 0.70 1.84
CA LEU A 332 -15.39 1.05 2.74
C LEU A 332 -14.61 2.22 2.16
N LEU A 333 -14.68 3.38 2.82
CA LEU A 333 -13.96 4.59 2.46
C LEU A 333 -12.83 4.84 3.45
N ILE A 334 -11.59 4.82 2.95
CA ILE A 334 -10.37 5.03 3.73
C ILE A 334 -9.70 6.32 3.24
N ALA A 335 -9.42 7.25 4.16
CA ALA A 335 -8.77 8.52 3.88
C ALA A 335 -7.61 8.79 4.84
N GLY A 336 -6.59 9.50 4.37
CA GLY A 336 -5.55 10.08 5.21
C GLY A 336 -5.88 11.54 5.52
N ASP A 337 -5.74 11.93 6.79
CA ASP A 337 -6.04 13.30 7.23
C ASP A 337 -5.03 14.35 6.71
N ASP A 338 -3.79 13.93 6.43
CA ASP A 338 -2.73 14.76 5.82
C ASP A 338 -2.55 14.45 4.32
N ASP A 339 -3.63 14.14 3.60
CA ASP A 339 -3.60 13.93 2.15
C ASP A 339 -3.38 15.26 1.41
N GLN A 340 -2.24 15.37 0.72
CA GLN A 340 -1.83 16.55 -0.04
C GLN A 340 -2.14 16.44 -1.55
N ASN A 341 -2.68 15.31 -2.00
CA ASN A 341 -3.04 15.06 -3.40
C ASN A 341 -4.53 15.32 -3.65
N TRP A 342 -5.41 14.84 -2.77
CA TRP A 342 -6.84 15.13 -2.80
C TRP A 342 -7.38 15.48 -1.41
N PRO A 343 -8.50 16.22 -1.34
CA PRO A 343 -9.19 16.55 -0.10
C PRO A 343 -10.01 15.34 0.34
N THR A 344 -9.34 14.23 0.65
CA THR A 344 -9.99 12.96 0.97
C THR A 344 -10.78 13.03 2.28
N PRO A 345 -10.37 13.78 3.33
CA PRO A 345 -11.23 14.01 4.49
C PRO A 345 -12.51 14.78 4.14
N GLU A 346 -12.44 15.90 3.41
CA GLU A 346 -13.64 16.65 3.01
C GLU A 346 -14.54 15.87 2.08
N SER A 347 -13.95 15.10 1.16
CA SER A 347 -14.72 14.20 0.29
C SER A 347 -15.46 13.17 1.12
N ALA A 348 -14.81 12.57 2.13
CA ALA A 348 -15.42 11.59 3.01
C ALA A 348 -16.57 12.17 3.86
N GLU A 349 -16.45 13.39 4.35
CA GLU A 349 -17.53 14.09 5.06
C GLU A 349 -18.73 14.40 4.14
N ASP A 350 -18.48 14.91 2.93
CA ASP A 350 -19.55 15.22 1.98
C ASP A 350 -20.24 13.94 1.46
N ILE A 351 -19.49 12.85 1.23
CA ILE A 351 -20.03 11.53 0.91
C ILE A 351 -20.92 11.01 2.02
N GLU A 352 -20.46 11.06 3.28
CA GLU A 352 -21.24 10.59 4.43
C GLU A 352 -22.55 11.36 4.55
N LYS A 353 -22.49 12.69 4.43
CA LYS A 353 -23.67 13.55 4.45
C LYS A 353 -24.65 13.16 3.34
N MET A 354 -24.16 13.06 2.10
CA MET A 354 -24.97 12.72 0.93
C MET A 354 -25.67 11.36 1.09
N MET A 355 -24.96 10.34 1.56
CA MET A 355 -25.53 9.00 1.75
C MET A 355 -26.54 8.96 2.92
N LYS A 356 -26.29 9.70 4.00
CA LYS A 356 -27.27 9.82 5.10
C LYS A 356 -28.55 10.49 4.63
N GLU A 357 -28.46 11.58 3.87
CA GLU A 357 -29.62 12.30 3.33
C GLU A 357 -30.44 11.44 2.34
N ALA A 358 -29.78 10.57 1.58
CA ALA A 358 -30.44 9.62 0.68
C ALA A 358 -31.00 8.36 1.37
N GLY A 359 -30.73 8.17 2.67
CA GLY A 359 -31.18 7.00 3.44
C GLY A 359 -30.32 5.73 3.26
N ASN A 360 -29.24 5.77 2.49
CA ASN A 360 -28.33 4.65 2.27
C ASN A 360 -27.04 4.73 3.11
N GLY A 361 -26.96 5.63 4.09
CA GLY A 361 -25.81 5.80 4.97
C GLY A 361 -25.39 4.55 5.75
N HIS A 362 -26.27 3.56 5.92
CA HIS A 362 -25.95 2.27 6.54
C HIS A 362 -24.99 1.39 5.69
N LEU A 363 -24.81 1.73 4.41
CA LEU A 363 -23.85 1.06 3.52
C LEU A 363 -22.42 1.60 3.69
N LEU A 364 -22.23 2.75 4.35
CA LEU A 364 -20.93 3.41 4.44
C LEU A 364 -20.19 3.00 5.71
N THR A 365 -18.97 2.50 5.53
CA THR A 365 -17.93 2.44 6.56
C THR A 365 -16.86 3.47 6.22
N LYS A 366 -16.77 4.55 7.01
CA LYS A 366 -15.78 5.63 6.84
C LYS A 366 -14.65 5.50 7.85
N ILE A 367 -13.41 5.57 7.39
CA ILE A 367 -12.21 5.59 8.24
C ILE A 367 -11.29 6.71 7.78
N ILE A 368 -10.95 7.62 8.70
CA ILE A 368 -9.97 8.68 8.48
C ILE A 368 -8.80 8.43 9.42
N TYR A 369 -7.60 8.27 8.88
CA TYR A 369 -6.38 8.05 9.64
C TYR A 369 -5.66 9.37 9.91
N PRO A 370 -5.54 9.81 11.19
CA PRO A 370 -4.84 11.04 11.54
C PRO A 370 -3.39 11.00 11.06
N LYS A 371 -2.94 12.10 10.43
CA LYS A 371 -1.58 12.25 9.89
C LYS A 371 -1.14 11.16 8.90
N ALA A 372 -2.04 10.37 8.34
CA ALA A 372 -1.73 9.56 7.18
C ALA A 372 -1.86 10.41 5.91
N GLY A 373 -1.08 10.05 4.89
CA GLY A 373 -1.02 10.77 3.62
C GLY A 373 -1.80 10.04 2.53
N HIS A 374 -1.52 10.42 1.29
CA HIS A 374 -2.25 9.94 0.13
C HIS A 374 -2.03 8.45 -0.21
N LEU A 375 -0.79 7.98 -0.17
CA LEU A 375 -0.37 6.66 -0.66
C LEU A 375 -0.48 5.58 0.42
N ILE A 376 -1.70 5.25 0.86
CA ILE A 376 -1.94 4.15 1.81
C ILE A 376 -1.84 2.81 1.03
N GLU A 377 -0.64 2.26 1.04
CA GLU A 377 -0.24 1.00 0.40
C GLU A 377 -0.48 -0.24 1.28
N PRO A 378 -0.30 -1.47 0.77
CA PRO A 378 -0.24 -2.66 1.62
C PRO A 378 0.78 -2.53 2.77
N PRO A 379 0.60 -3.29 3.88
CA PRO A 379 1.37 -3.16 5.11
C PRO A 379 2.88 -3.19 4.91
N TYR A 380 3.58 -2.45 5.78
CA TYR A 380 5.04 -2.32 5.84
C TYR A 380 5.70 -1.74 4.57
N SER A 381 4.93 -1.32 3.56
CA SER A 381 5.49 -0.48 2.50
C SER A 381 6.04 0.80 3.12
N PRO A 382 7.24 1.26 2.75
CA PRO A 382 7.84 2.43 3.40
C PRO A 382 7.03 3.69 3.13
N HIS A 383 6.93 4.57 4.14
CA HIS A 383 6.24 5.85 3.96
C HIS A 383 6.98 6.74 2.95
N ILE A 384 6.27 7.13 1.89
CA ILE A 384 6.78 8.04 0.86
C ILE A 384 6.01 9.35 0.93
N ARG A 385 6.54 10.33 1.67
CA ARG A 385 5.91 11.66 1.83
C ARG A 385 5.85 12.43 0.51
N PHE A 386 6.84 12.28 -0.35
CA PHE A 386 6.89 12.90 -1.67
C PHE A 386 7.67 12.02 -2.64
N SER A 387 7.32 12.05 -3.92
CA SER A 387 8.06 11.32 -4.94
C SER A 387 7.95 11.97 -6.32
N ASN A 388 8.86 11.60 -7.20
CA ASN A 388 8.74 11.88 -8.62
C ASN A 388 7.41 11.35 -9.16
N PHE A 389 6.74 12.17 -9.96
CA PHE A 389 5.52 11.83 -10.68
C PHE A 389 5.62 12.33 -12.12
N VAL A 390 5.09 11.56 -13.06
CA VAL A 390 5.04 11.95 -14.48
C VAL A 390 3.59 12.19 -14.85
N ASP A 391 3.27 13.43 -15.16
CA ASP A 391 1.95 13.79 -15.68
C ASP A 391 1.73 13.13 -17.05
N LEU A 392 0.66 12.35 -17.19
CA LEU A 392 0.44 11.52 -18.38
C LEU A 392 0.12 12.34 -19.64
N HIS A 393 -0.44 13.54 -19.50
CA HIS A 393 -0.82 14.40 -20.63
C HIS A 393 0.34 15.27 -21.11
N THR A 394 1.03 15.92 -20.17
CA THR A 394 2.11 16.86 -20.46
C THR A 394 3.47 16.18 -20.55
N ARG A 395 3.59 14.94 -20.05
CA ARG A 395 4.84 14.19 -19.90
C ARG A 395 5.88 14.90 -19.03
N LYS A 396 5.46 15.94 -18.30
CA LYS A 396 6.33 16.67 -17.38
C LYS A 396 6.54 15.85 -16.11
N LYS A 397 7.78 15.85 -15.64
CA LYS A 397 8.16 15.28 -14.37
C LYS A 397 8.05 16.35 -13.29
N VAL A 398 7.32 16.05 -12.24
CA VAL A 398 7.20 16.87 -11.03
C VAL A 398 7.56 16.04 -9.80
N ILE A 399 7.71 16.67 -8.65
CA ILE A 399 7.74 15.97 -7.36
C ILE A 399 6.40 16.25 -6.68
N ALA A 400 5.57 15.23 -6.51
CA ALA A 400 4.29 15.35 -5.84
C ALA A 400 4.47 15.20 -4.33
N LEU A 401 3.80 16.05 -3.55
CA LEU A 401 3.66 15.89 -2.11
C LEU A 401 2.44 15.00 -1.84
N TRP A 402 2.67 13.85 -1.20
CA TRP A 402 1.63 12.90 -0.82
C TRP A 402 1.17 13.11 0.62
N GLY A 403 2.04 13.68 1.46
CA GLY A 403 1.78 13.94 2.87
C GLY A 403 1.96 12.74 3.79
N GLY A 404 1.51 12.89 5.03
CA GLY A 404 1.59 11.94 6.12
C GLY A 404 2.89 11.97 6.92
N GLU A 405 2.82 11.45 8.15
CA GLU A 405 3.95 11.21 9.05
C GLU A 405 4.29 9.72 9.10
N ALA A 406 5.57 9.37 9.11
CA ALA A 406 5.99 8.00 8.79
C ALA A 406 5.39 6.92 9.69
N LYS A 407 5.32 7.16 11.00
CA LYS A 407 4.77 6.21 11.97
C LYS A 407 3.25 6.09 11.85
N GLU A 408 2.54 7.20 11.83
CA GLU A 408 1.08 7.23 11.71
C GLU A 408 0.61 6.69 10.34
N HIS A 409 1.37 6.94 9.29
CA HIS A 409 1.12 6.39 7.96
C HIS A 409 1.36 4.88 7.92
N ALA A 410 2.45 4.38 8.51
CA ALA A 410 2.71 2.95 8.61
C ALA A 410 1.58 2.23 9.38
N PHE A 411 1.14 2.80 10.50
CA PHE A 411 -0.04 2.30 11.24
C PHE A 411 -1.30 2.28 10.37
N ALA A 412 -1.57 3.35 9.61
CA ALA A 412 -2.72 3.41 8.71
C ALA A 412 -2.69 2.31 7.65
N GLN A 413 -1.53 2.01 7.06
CA GLN A 413 -1.37 0.89 6.11
C GLN A 413 -1.67 -0.46 6.76
N GLU A 414 -1.13 -0.73 7.95
CA GLU A 414 -1.33 -1.98 8.68
C GLU A 414 -2.80 -2.19 9.08
N ASP A 415 -3.39 -1.20 9.76
CA ASP A 415 -4.75 -1.28 10.28
C ASP A 415 -5.79 -1.27 9.15
N SER A 416 -5.59 -0.44 8.12
CA SER A 416 -6.52 -0.41 6.98
C SER A 416 -6.50 -1.69 6.18
N TRP A 417 -5.35 -2.31 5.96
CA TRP A 417 -5.27 -3.56 5.21
C TRP A 417 -6.03 -4.68 5.90
N LYS A 418 -5.87 -4.82 7.22
CA LYS A 418 -6.65 -5.79 8.01
C LYS A 418 -8.16 -5.54 7.84
N LYS A 419 -8.60 -4.29 8.00
CA LYS A 419 -10.01 -3.92 7.85
C LYS A 419 -10.53 -4.10 6.43
N ILE A 420 -9.68 -3.92 5.42
CA ILE A 420 -10.01 -4.21 4.02
C ILE A 420 -10.27 -5.71 3.85
N LEU A 421 -9.36 -6.57 4.32
CA LEU A 421 -9.54 -8.02 4.22
C LEU A 421 -10.80 -8.47 4.98
N ASP A 422 -11.01 -7.99 6.20
CA ASP A 422 -12.22 -8.28 7.00
C ASP A 422 -13.51 -7.85 6.27
N PHE A 423 -13.50 -6.67 5.64
CA PHE A 423 -14.63 -6.14 4.88
C PHE A 423 -14.90 -6.95 3.61
N LEU A 424 -13.85 -7.32 2.89
CA LEU A 424 -13.96 -8.15 1.69
C LEU A 424 -14.47 -9.55 2.04
N ASP A 425 -13.97 -10.17 3.10
CA ASP A 425 -14.44 -11.48 3.57
C ASP A 425 -15.93 -11.43 3.95
N LEU A 426 -16.33 -10.37 4.67
CA LEU A 426 -17.72 -10.16 5.07
C LEU A 426 -18.66 -10.03 3.87
N HIS A 427 -18.25 -9.35 2.79
CA HIS A 427 -19.18 -9.04 1.70
C HIS A 427 -19.05 -9.96 0.47
N LEU A 428 -17.92 -10.64 0.30
CA LEU A 428 -17.63 -11.47 -0.86
C LEU A 428 -17.62 -12.97 -0.54
N TYR A 429 -17.27 -13.37 0.69
CA TYR A 429 -17.29 -14.77 1.10
C TYR A 429 -18.51 -15.15 1.93
N SER A 430 -19.06 -14.22 2.71
CA SER A 430 -20.24 -14.51 3.53
C SER A 430 -21.51 -14.49 2.67
N SER A 431 -21.97 -15.67 2.27
CA SER A 431 -23.36 -15.84 1.83
C SER A 431 -24.28 -15.40 2.96
N ASN A 432 -25.19 -14.44 2.69
CA ASN A 432 -26.29 -14.13 3.61
C ASN A 432 -27.06 -15.42 3.90
N THR A 433 -26.71 -16.12 4.98
CA THR A 433 -27.58 -17.11 5.60
C THR A 433 -28.73 -16.30 6.17
N VAL A 434 -29.75 -16.04 5.35
CA VAL A 434 -31.05 -15.60 5.84
C VAL A 434 -31.52 -16.74 6.74
N LEU A 435 -31.42 -16.53 8.05
CA LEU A 435 -32.11 -17.34 9.04
C LEU A 435 -33.60 -17.23 8.71
N SER A 436 -34.13 -18.28 8.08
CA SER A 436 -35.54 -18.50 7.80
C SER A 436 -36.32 -18.79 9.07
#